data_AF-A0A916GB95-F1
#
_entry.id   AF-A0A916GB95-F1
#
_cell.length_a   1.000
_cell.length_b   1.000
_cell.length_c   1.000
_cell.angle_alpha   90.00
_cell.angle_beta   90.00
_cell.angle_gamma   90.00
#
_symmetry.space_group_name_H-M   'P 1'
#
loop_
_entity.id
_entity.type
_entity.pdbx_description
1 polymer ?
#
loop_
_entity_poly.entity_id
_entity_poly.type
_entity_poly.pdbx_seq_one_letter_code
_entity_poly.pdbx_strand_id
1 'polypeptide(L)'
;MKLLDEPIEFASQPGAGAPVWRGRAEDGVELHAFAAAVRRADGRMAAIWGEDRRQHGAGFRLHCVFGLNEGHAWVSLDLPAENPVYPDLAGVFSAANRMQRATRDMVGIATDGGDQRPWLRHGAWPADWYPLRHDSGPGEGFPNAPSDYDFVRVGGEGAHEIPVGPIHAGIIEPGHFRFSVIGEKVLRLEQRLGYQHKGVERRFIGMDVAQGACLVGRISGDSTCAYAWAYAVAVESAAGIEVPQRALALRALMLERERIANHLGDLGALGNDAALAFGLTQFMRLKEDWLRMSDRLFGHRFMMDRIVPGGVSADLDAAALAEMIEQCDSLGRDVKELRGIYDEHPGLQDRFLTTGAIDAALARELSLSGMGARATGIL
;
A
#
# COMPACT_ATOMS: atom_id res chain seq x y z
N MET A 1 -8.66 14.81 24.21
CA MET A 1 -10.03 14.88 23.65
C MET A 1 -10.58 13.46 23.54
N LYS A 2 -11.90 13.29 23.57
CA LYS A 2 -12.54 12.01 23.27
C LYS A 2 -12.99 11.99 21.81
N LEU A 3 -12.96 10.83 21.18
CA LEU A 3 -13.44 10.62 19.83
C LEU A 3 -14.55 9.57 19.86
N LEU A 4 -15.63 9.79 19.10
CA LEU A 4 -16.74 8.83 18.93
C LEU A 4 -17.43 8.39 20.24
N ASP A 5 -17.42 9.25 21.27
CA ASP A 5 -17.94 8.97 22.62
C ASP A 5 -17.30 7.76 23.34
N GLU A 6 -16.14 7.31 22.86
CA GLU A 6 -15.40 6.20 23.47
C GLU A 6 -14.46 6.69 24.60
N PRO A 7 -14.12 5.82 25.57
CA PRO A 7 -13.36 6.21 26.76
C PRO A 7 -11.91 6.61 26.50
N ILE A 8 -11.30 6.14 25.39
CA ILE A 8 -9.91 6.44 25.03
C ILE A 8 -9.66 7.95 24.95
N GLU A 9 -8.68 8.41 25.71
CA GLU A 9 -8.23 9.80 25.64
C GLU A 9 -7.19 9.97 24.53
N PHE A 10 -7.44 10.98 23.69
CA PHE A 10 -6.58 11.29 22.56
C PHE A 10 -5.86 12.64 22.71
N ALA A 11 -4.58 12.64 22.33
CA ALA A 11 -3.75 13.84 22.20
C ALA A 11 -3.42 14.11 20.73
N SER A 12 -3.62 15.35 20.28
CA SER A 12 -3.22 15.78 18.93
C SER A 12 -1.71 15.59 18.75
N GLN A 13 -1.31 15.07 17.59
CA GLN A 13 0.08 14.94 17.21
C GLN A 13 0.47 16.08 16.27
N PRO A 14 1.67 16.67 16.44
CA PRO A 14 2.23 17.55 15.42
C PRO A 14 2.56 16.75 14.16
N GLY A 15 2.42 17.36 12.99
CA GLY A 15 2.74 16.73 11.71
C GLY A 15 2.16 17.50 10.55
N ALA A 16 2.47 17.03 9.34
CA ALA A 16 1.89 17.56 8.11
C ALA A 16 0.71 16.71 7.63
N GLY A 17 -0.25 17.36 6.96
CA GLY A 17 -1.40 16.71 6.34
C GLY A 17 -2.62 16.66 7.25
N ALA A 18 -3.39 15.57 7.14
CA ALA A 18 -4.61 15.40 7.92
C ALA A 18 -4.29 15.29 9.42
N PRO A 19 -5.11 15.87 10.32
CA PRO A 19 -4.92 15.75 11.76
C PRO A 19 -4.74 14.30 12.22
N VAL A 20 -3.83 14.08 13.16
CA VAL A 20 -3.60 12.78 13.80
C VAL A 20 -3.78 12.92 15.29
N TRP A 21 -4.59 12.05 15.87
CA TRP A 21 -4.85 11.99 17.30
C TRP A 21 -4.36 10.65 17.84
N ARG A 22 -3.46 10.70 18.82
CA ARG A 22 -2.91 9.49 19.42
C ARG A 22 -3.57 9.20 20.76
N GLY A 23 -4.09 7.99 20.91
CA GLY A 23 -4.67 7.46 22.13
C GLY A 23 -4.02 6.14 22.53
N ARG A 24 -4.28 5.72 23.76
CA ARG A 24 -3.88 4.40 24.26
C ARG A 24 -5.09 3.70 24.83
N ALA A 25 -5.36 2.48 24.34
CA ALA A 25 -6.35 1.61 24.94
C ALA A 25 -5.77 0.96 26.21
N GLU A 26 -6.59 0.85 27.25
CA GLU A 26 -6.30 0.16 28.50
C GLU A 26 -6.13 -1.34 28.27
N ASP A 27 -7.02 -1.93 27.46
CA ASP A 27 -7.00 -3.35 27.12
C ASP A 27 -7.51 -3.63 25.69
N GLY A 28 -7.55 -4.91 25.34
CA GLY A 28 -8.07 -5.35 24.05
C GLY A 28 -9.56 -5.05 23.85
N VAL A 29 -10.36 -5.09 24.91
CA VAL A 29 -11.81 -4.87 24.84
C VAL A 29 -12.08 -3.42 24.44
N GLU A 30 -11.38 -2.47 25.04
CA GLU A 30 -11.47 -1.06 24.70
C GLU A 30 -11.00 -0.78 23.27
N LEU A 31 -9.90 -1.40 22.82
CA LEU A 31 -9.43 -1.29 21.43
C LEU A 31 -10.50 -1.80 20.44
N HIS A 32 -11.09 -2.96 20.71
CA HIS A 32 -12.11 -3.54 19.84
C HIS A 32 -13.40 -2.69 19.83
N ALA A 33 -13.82 -2.17 21.00
CA ALA A 33 -14.95 -1.26 21.10
C ALA A 33 -14.74 0.00 20.26
N PHE A 34 -13.55 0.61 20.36
CA PHE A 34 -13.18 1.76 19.54
C PHE A 34 -13.18 1.43 18.05
N ALA A 35 -12.60 0.30 17.64
CA ALA A 35 -12.64 -0.14 16.24
C ALA A 35 -14.08 -0.29 15.72
N ALA A 36 -14.98 -0.87 16.52
CA ALA A 36 -16.39 -0.98 16.18
C ALA A 36 -17.09 0.39 16.09
N ALA A 37 -16.73 1.34 16.96
CA ALA A 37 -17.23 2.72 16.90
C ALA A 37 -16.78 3.43 15.62
N VAL A 38 -15.50 3.29 15.24
CA VAL A 38 -14.98 3.81 13.96
C VAL A 38 -15.79 3.23 12.80
N ARG A 39 -16.06 1.93 12.79
CA ARG A 39 -16.83 1.29 11.71
C ARG A 39 -18.26 1.83 11.62
N ARG A 40 -18.93 2.05 12.77
CA ARG A 40 -20.27 2.67 12.83
C ARG A 40 -20.28 4.11 12.34
N ALA A 41 -19.16 4.82 12.49
CA ALA A 41 -18.96 6.18 12.01
C ALA A 41 -18.44 6.24 10.56
N ASP A 42 -18.58 5.16 9.78
CA ASP A 42 -18.07 5.03 8.40
C ASP A 42 -16.56 5.29 8.24
N GLY A 43 -15.80 5.14 9.32
CA GLY A 43 -14.35 5.16 9.29
C GLY A 43 -13.76 3.89 8.65
N ARG A 44 -12.44 3.89 8.48
CA ARG A 44 -11.68 2.81 7.81
C ARG A 44 -10.48 2.37 8.63
N MET A 45 -10.01 1.15 8.40
CA MET A 45 -8.71 0.70 8.91
C MET A 45 -7.61 1.12 7.93
N ALA A 46 -6.62 1.87 8.40
CA ALA A 46 -5.51 2.34 7.57
C ALA A 46 -4.22 1.54 7.78
N ALA A 47 -3.89 1.16 9.02
CA ALA A 47 -2.67 0.41 9.32
C ALA A 47 -2.76 -0.37 10.65
N ILE A 48 -2.09 -1.52 10.72
CA ILE A 48 -1.80 -2.26 11.95
C ILE A 48 -0.33 -2.70 11.91
N TRP A 49 0.42 -2.43 12.98
CA TRP A 49 1.81 -2.91 13.13
C TRP A 49 2.17 -3.11 14.61
N GLY A 50 3.27 -3.84 14.84
CA GLY A 50 3.81 -4.12 16.16
C GLY A 50 5.16 -3.44 16.43
N GLU A 51 5.41 -3.12 17.70
CA GLU A 51 6.65 -2.59 18.24
C GLU A 51 7.17 -3.55 19.32
N ASP A 52 8.44 -3.94 19.24
CA ASP A 52 9.12 -4.72 20.28
C ASP A 52 9.74 -3.77 21.32
N ARG A 53 9.22 -3.79 22.55
CA ARG A 53 9.70 -2.91 23.63
C ARG A 53 10.41 -3.68 24.75
N ARG A 54 10.72 -4.96 24.53
CA ARG A 54 11.30 -5.88 25.54
C ARG A 54 12.67 -5.46 26.04
N GLN A 55 13.48 -4.78 25.23
CA GLN A 55 14.78 -4.28 25.66
C GLN A 55 14.70 -3.25 26.81
N HIS A 56 13.56 -2.57 26.96
CA HIS A 56 13.34 -1.57 28.00
C HIS A 56 12.56 -2.13 29.20
N GLY A 57 12.45 -3.46 29.33
CA GLY A 57 11.66 -4.12 30.38
C GLY A 57 10.14 -4.04 30.17
N ALA A 58 9.68 -3.52 29.04
CA ALA A 58 8.27 -3.53 28.65
C ALA A 58 7.93 -4.78 27.83
N GLY A 59 6.64 -5.05 27.57
CA GLY A 59 6.26 -6.11 26.63
C GLY A 59 6.33 -5.66 25.17
N PHE A 60 5.30 -5.96 24.40
CA PHE A 60 5.11 -5.44 23.04
C PHE A 60 4.14 -4.27 23.05
N ARG A 61 4.08 -3.54 21.93
CA ARG A 61 3.00 -2.59 21.69
C ARG A 61 2.43 -2.80 20.29
N LEU A 62 1.11 -2.91 20.23
CA LEU A 62 0.37 -2.87 18.98
C LEU A 62 -0.01 -1.43 18.66
N HIS A 63 0.01 -1.07 17.39
CA HIS A 63 -0.49 0.19 16.89
C HIS A 63 -1.54 -0.06 15.80
N CYS A 64 -2.67 0.63 15.92
CA CYS A 64 -3.74 0.65 14.93
C CYS A 64 -4.00 2.10 14.51
N VAL A 65 -4.10 2.35 13.21
CA VAL A 65 -4.47 3.66 12.65
C VAL A 65 -5.80 3.52 11.95
N PHE A 66 -6.76 4.32 12.41
CA PHE A 66 -8.11 4.39 11.88
C PHE A 66 -8.28 5.72 11.13
N GLY A 67 -8.75 5.65 9.89
CA GLY A 67 -9.14 6.84 9.12
C GLY A 67 -10.55 7.27 9.50
N LEU A 68 -10.69 8.54 9.86
CA LEU A 68 -11.95 9.23 10.14
C LEU A 68 -12.16 10.33 9.09
N ASN A 69 -13.37 10.89 9.03
CA ASN A 69 -13.66 12.01 8.12
C ASN A 69 -12.75 13.23 8.36
N GLU A 70 -12.40 13.50 9.62
CA GLU A 70 -11.64 14.68 10.01
C GLU A 70 -10.12 14.45 10.13
N GLY A 71 -9.65 13.22 10.02
CA GLY A 71 -8.25 12.88 10.28
C GLY A 71 -8.01 11.41 10.59
N HIS A 72 -7.02 11.12 11.41
CA HIS A 72 -6.67 9.75 11.80
C HIS A 72 -6.61 9.59 13.31
N ALA A 73 -7.21 8.52 13.83
CA ALA A 73 -7.02 8.08 15.19
C ALA A 73 -5.95 6.98 15.25
N TRP A 74 -4.83 7.26 15.92
CA TRP A 74 -3.77 6.31 16.19
C TRP A 74 -3.94 5.75 17.60
N VAL A 75 -4.44 4.53 17.71
CA VAL A 75 -4.62 3.83 18.99
C VAL A 75 -3.46 2.86 19.20
N SER A 76 -2.87 2.89 20.40
CA SER A 76 -1.85 1.92 20.81
C SER A 76 -2.39 1.02 21.92
N LEU A 77 -1.97 -0.24 21.95
CA LEU A 77 -2.27 -1.21 23.00
C LEU A 77 -0.97 -1.84 23.49
N ASP A 78 -0.70 -1.74 24.79
CA ASP A 78 0.43 -2.41 25.42
C ASP A 78 0.10 -3.88 25.66
N LEU A 79 1.02 -4.78 25.29
CA LEU A 79 0.85 -6.23 25.36
C LEU A 79 1.97 -6.87 26.17
N PRO A 80 1.74 -7.98 26.88
CA PRO A 80 2.78 -8.65 27.66
C PRO A 80 3.88 -9.24 26.77
N ALA A 81 5.08 -9.45 27.34
CA ALA A 81 6.19 -10.09 26.63
C ALA A 81 5.91 -11.57 26.35
N GLU A 82 5.23 -12.23 27.30
CA GLU A 82 4.75 -13.59 27.15
C GLU A 82 3.35 -13.57 26.55
N ASN A 83 3.15 -14.32 25.46
CA ASN A 83 1.86 -14.46 24.78
C ASN A 83 1.20 -13.12 24.39
N PRO A 84 1.84 -12.28 23.53
CA PRO A 84 1.27 -11.01 23.09
C PRO A 84 0.09 -11.23 22.14
N VAL A 85 -1.12 -11.20 22.70
CA VAL A 85 -2.38 -11.44 21.98
C VAL A 85 -3.33 -10.24 22.13
N TYR A 86 -4.01 -9.87 21.04
CA TYR A 86 -5.06 -8.84 21.02
C TYR A 86 -6.32 -9.33 20.28
N PRO A 87 -7.47 -8.65 20.43
CA PRO A 87 -8.68 -9.06 19.73
C PRO A 87 -8.57 -9.00 18.21
N ASP A 88 -9.14 -9.99 17.51
CA ASP A 88 -9.27 -9.94 16.06
C ASP A 88 -10.10 -8.73 15.61
N LEU A 89 -9.51 -7.88 14.78
CA LEU A 89 -10.17 -6.74 14.16
C LEU A 89 -10.69 -7.06 12.75
N ALA A 90 -10.38 -8.24 12.19
CA ALA A 90 -10.86 -8.63 10.86
C ALA A 90 -12.38 -8.82 10.81
N GLY A 91 -13.01 -9.18 11.94
CA GLY A 91 -14.46 -9.19 12.09
C GLY A 91 -15.12 -7.81 12.04
N VAL A 92 -14.37 -6.73 12.28
CA VAL A 92 -14.84 -5.34 12.19
C VAL A 92 -14.45 -4.70 10.86
N PHE A 93 -13.20 -4.90 10.44
CA PHE A 93 -12.62 -4.41 9.20
C PHE A 93 -11.92 -5.57 8.49
N SER A 94 -12.49 -6.07 7.40
CA SER A 94 -11.90 -7.17 6.62
C SER A 94 -10.46 -6.86 6.16
N ALA A 95 -10.15 -5.59 5.91
CA ALA A 95 -8.81 -5.08 5.59
C ALA A 95 -7.75 -5.42 6.67
N ALA A 96 -8.14 -5.55 7.94
CA ALA A 96 -7.23 -5.90 9.03
C ALA A 96 -6.55 -7.26 8.83
N ASN A 97 -7.22 -8.23 8.19
CA ASN A 97 -6.76 -9.61 8.06
C ASN A 97 -5.27 -9.73 7.66
N ARG A 98 -4.87 -9.06 6.57
CA ARG A 98 -3.50 -9.13 6.05
C ARG A 98 -2.49 -8.44 6.98
N MET A 99 -2.86 -7.31 7.58
CA MET A 99 -1.98 -6.54 8.47
C MET A 99 -1.74 -7.24 9.80
N GLN A 100 -2.76 -7.92 10.35
CA GLN A 100 -2.62 -8.72 11.58
C GLN A 100 -1.70 -9.92 11.36
N ARG A 101 -1.86 -10.63 10.23
CA ARG A 101 -1.00 -11.76 9.86
C ARG A 101 0.43 -11.31 9.57
N ALA A 102 0.61 -10.16 8.92
CA ALA A 102 1.94 -9.55 8.76
C ALA A 102 2.55 -9.18 10.12
N THR A 103 1.79 -8.55 11.02
CA THR A 103 2.25 -8.20 12.38
C THR A 103 2.70 -9.45 13.15
N ARG A 104 1.97 -10.55 13.02
CA ARG A 104 2.37 -11.85 13.57
C ARG A 104 3.67 -12.37 12.96
N ASP A 105 3.77 -12.42 11.64
CA ASP A 105 4.97 -12.93 10.96
C ASP A 105 6.22 -12.09 11.24
N MET A 106 6.06 -10.78 11.43
CA MET A 106 7.17 -9.84 11.57
C MET A 106 7.63 -9.64 13.02
N VAL A 107 6.69 -9.60 13.99
CA VAL A 107 6.95 -9.26 15.41
C VAL A 107 6.46 -10.35 16.38
N GLY A 108 5.61 -11.27 15.93
CA GLY A 108 5.07 -12.36 16.76
C GLY A 108 3.94 -11.95 17.69
N ILE A 109 3.29 -10.82 17.43
CA ILE A 109 2.04 -10.42 18.08
C ILE A 109 0.88 -11.07 17.33
N ALA A 110 0.06 -11.88 18.01
CA ALA A 110 -1.04 -12.64 17.39
C ALA A 110 -2.41 -12.07 17.76
N THR A 111 -3.45 -12.47 17.04
CA THR A 111 -4.85 -12.20 17.43
C THR A 111 -5.47 -13.42 18.11
N ASP A 112 -6.50 -13.19 18.92
CA ASP A 112 -7.28 -14.24 19.60
C ASP A 112 -8.28 -14.98 18.67
N GLY A 113 -8.45 -14.49 17.44
CA GLY A 113 -9.34 -15.05 16.42
C GLY A 113 -8.90 -14.72 15.00
N GLY A 114 -9.78 -14.96 14.03
CA GLY A 114 -9.51 -14.69 12.62
C GLY A 114 -8.51 -15.66 11.97
N ASP A 115 -8.04 -15.31 10.78
CA ASP A 115 -7.09 -16.15 10.02
C ASP A 115 -5.67 -16.05 10.60
N GLN A 116 -5.19 -17.18 11.10
CA GLN A 116 -3.89 -17.31 11.76
C GLN A 116 -2.79 -17.90 10.86
N ARG A 117 -3.07 -18.15 9.58
CA ARG A 117 -2.08 -18.74 8.66
C ARG A 117 -0.94 -17.76 8.39
N PRO A 118 0.32 -18.20 8.26
CA PRO A 118 1.43 -17.33 7.88
C PRO A 118 1.15 -16.58 6.58
N TRP A 119 1.63 -15.35 6.46
CA TRP A 119 1.42 -14.48 5.30
C TRP A 119 2.72 -14.21 4.55
N LEU A 120 3.67 -13.48 5.15
CA LEU A 120 4.92 -13.02 4.55
C LEU A 120 6.05 -14.05 4.61
N ARG A 121 5.96 -15.03 5.53
CA ARG A 121 7.06 -15.97 5.76
C ARG A 121 7.42 -16.81 4.54
N HIS A 122 6.42 -17.30 3.80
CA HIS A 122 6.59 -18.20 2.65
C HIS A 122 7.53 -19.41 2.84
N GLY A 123 7.87 -19.79 4.08
CA GLY A 123 8.86 -20.84 4.36
C GLY A 123 10.32 -20.35 4.31
N ALA A 124 10.55 -19.05 4.15
CA ALA A 124 11.87 -18.43 4.04
C ALA A 124 12.58 -18.21 5.41
N TRP A 125 11.86 -18.31 6.53
CA TRP A 125 12.43 -18.32 7.88
C TRP A 125 11.63 -19.20 8.85
N PRO A 126 12.20 -19.62 10.00
CA PRO A 126 11.51 -20.41 11.02
C PRO A 126 10.27 -19.73 11.62
N ALA A 127 9.34 -20.52 12.16
CA ALA A 127 8.07 -20.00 12.70
C ALA A 127 8.21 -19.21 14.01
N ASP A 128 9.31 -19.44 14.72
CA ASP A 128 9.69 -18.81 15.99
C ASP A 128 10.70 -17.67 15.81
N TRP A 129 11.07 -17.36 14.56
CA TRP A 129 11.95 -16.24 14.22
C TRP A 129 11.15 -15.06 13.67
N TYR A 130 11.37 -13.86 14.22
CA TYR A 130 10.56 -12.67 13.94
C TYR A 130 11.46 -11.49 13.53
N PRO A 131 11.52 -11.13 12.23
CA PRO A 131 12.53 -10.20 11.71
C PRO A 131 12.62 -8.83 12.40
N LEU A 132 11.53 -8.34 13.00
CA LEU A 132 11.47 -7.03 13.64
C LEU A 132 11.65 -7.07 15.16
N ARG A 133 11.87 -8.24 15.75
CA ARG A 133 12.27 -8.32 17.15
C ARG A 133 13.73 -7.92 17.32
N HIS A 134 14.03 -7.23 18.41
CA HIS A 134 15.38 -6.74 18.69
C HIS A 134 16.37 -7.85 19.07
N ASP A 135 15.88 -8.95 19.64
CA ASP A 135 16.66 -10.16 19.95
C ASP A 135 16.81 -11.11 18.75
N SER A 136 16.21 -10.78 17.61
CA SER A 136 16.38 -11.58 16.39
C SER A 136 17.74 -11.30 15.75
N GLY A 137 18.52 -12.37 15.56
CA GLY A 137 19.80 -12.36 14.86
C GLY A 137 19.70 -11.94 13.38
N PRO A 138 20.80 -12.07 12.60
CA PRO A 138 20.90 -11.51 11.24
C PRO A 138 19.98 -12.19 10.19
N GLY A 139 19.33 -13.32 10.52
CA GLY A 139 18.39 -13.99 9.62
C GLY A 139 19.05 -14.65 8.41
N GLU A 140 20.27 -15.18 8.59
CA GLU A 140 21.09 -15.75 7.52
C GLU A 140 21.01 -17.28 7.47
N GLY A 141 21.14 -17.84 6.27
CA GLY A 141 21.30 -19.28 6.08
C GLY A 141 20.04 -20.12 6.29
N PHE A 142 18.86 -19.50 6.37
CA PHE A 142 17.61 -20.26 6.42
C PHE A 142 17.41 -21.05 5.13
N PRO A 143 17.03 -22.34 5.22
CA PRO A 143 16.65 -23.08 4.03
C PRO A 143 15.39 -22.45 3.45
N ASN A 144 15.37 -22.24 2.13
CA ASN A 144 14.14 -21.88 1.44
C ASN A 144 13.25 -23.12 1.35
N ALA A 145 12.46 -23.35 2.40
CA ALA A 145 11.60 -24.52 2.49
C ALA A 145 10.28 -24.29 1.74
N PRO A 146 9.71 -25.31 1.09
CA PRO A 146 8.35 -25.24 0.59
C PRO A 146 7.41 -24.88 1.73
N SER A 147 6.56 -23.87 1.52
CA SER A 147 5.52 -23.56 2.49
C SER A 147 4.25 -24.33 2.19
N ASP A 148 3.86 -25.18 3.13
CA ASP A 148 2.57 -25.86 3.16
C ASP A 148 1.47 -24.88 3.59
N TYR A 149 1.04 -24.04 2.65
CA TYR A 149 -0.04 -23.09 2.88
C TYR A 149 -1.38 -23.77 2.64
N ASP A 150 -2.15 -23.87 3.71
CA ASP A 150 -3.47 -24.49 3.70
C ASP A 150 -4.48 -23.57 3.00
N PHE A 151 -4.55 -23.68 1.67
CA PHE A 151 -5.56 -23.01 0.86
C PHE A 151 -6.96 -23.57 1.18
N VAL A 152 -7.94 -22.69 1.24
CA VAL A 152 -9.34 -23.07 1.47
C VAL A 152 -9.82 -23.95 0.33
N ARG A 153 -10.23 -25.16 0.66
CA ARG A 153 -10.78 -26.14 -0.28
C ARG A 153 -12.26 -25.87 -0.52
N VAL A 154 -12.66 -25.87 -1.79
CA VAL A 154 -14.06 -25.79 -2.19
C VAL A 154 -14.44 -27.11 -2.85
N GLY A 155 -15.30 -27.87 -2.18
CA GLY A 155 -15.80 -29.17 -2.66
C GLY A 155 -17.14 -29.07 -3.39
N GLY A 156 -17.60 -30.19 -3.93
CA GLY A 156 -18.85 -30.32 -4.69
C GLY A 156 -18.64 -30.98 -6.05
N GLU A 157 -19.71 -31.55 -6.63
CA GLU A 157 -19.64 -32.13 -7.96
C GLU A 157 -19.32 -31.04 -9.00
N GLY A 158 -18.31 -31.29 -9.85
CA GLY A 158 -17.85 -30.34 -10.87
C GLY A 158 -16.92 -29.22 -10.38
N ALA A 159 -16.69 -29.10 -9.07
CA ALA A 159 -15.73 -28.16 -8.51
C ALA A 159 -14.29 -28.65 -8.75
N HIS A 160 -13.44 -27.77 -9.29
CA HIS A 160 -12.01 -28.03 -9.44
C HIS A 160 -11.19 -26.78 -9.15
N GLU A 161 -9.90 -26.98 -8.89
CA GLU A 161 -8.97 -25.92 -8.54
C GLU A 161 -7.99 -25.61 -9.67
N ILE A 162 -7.76 -24.33 -9.92
CA ILE A 162 -6.77 -23.85 -10.88
C ILE A 162 -5.75 -22.99 -10.12
N PRO A 163 -4.48 -23.45 -9.98
CA PRO A 163 -3.40 -22.64 -9.44
C PRO A 163 -2.79 -21.74 -10.51
N VAL A 164 -2.52 -20.48 -10.16
CA VAL A 164 -1.71 -19.56 -10.98
C VAL A 164 -0.63 -18.93 -10.10
N GLY A 165 0.61 -18.89 -10.59
CA GLY A 165 1.75 -18.33 -9.87
C GLY A 165 2.51 -19.35 -9.00
N PRO A 166 3.49 -18.90 -8.19
CA PRO A 166 3.88 -17.50 -7.97
C PRO A 166 4.65 -16.88 -9.15
N ILE A 167 5.09 -17.70 -10.11
CA ILE A 167 5.72 -17.26 -11.35
C ILE A 167 4.64 -17.20 -12.44
N HIS A 168 4.51 -16.05 -13.09
CA HIS A 168 3.57 -15.80 -14.17
C HIS A 168 4.29 -15.21 -15.39
N ALA A 169 3.69 -15.32 -16.58
CA ALA A 169 4.30 -14.88 -17.84
C ALA A 169 4.33 -13.35 -18.00
N GLY A 170 3.40 -12.63 -17.36
CA GLY A 170 3.35 -11.17 -17.35
C GLY A 170 4.29 -10.51 -16.34
N ILE A 171 4.51 -9.21 -16.51
CA ILE A 171 5.27 -8.37 -15.56
C ILE A 171 4.28 -7.81 -14.54
N ILE A 172 4.01 -8.58 -13.48
CA ILE A 172 3.13 -8.21 -12.36
C ILE A 172 3.78 -8.59 -11.03
N GLU A 173 3.22 -8.11 -9.92
CA GLU A 173 3.67 -8.54 -8.59
C GLU A 173 3.51 -10.06 -8.44
N PRO A 174 4.54 -10.79 -7.94
CA PRO A 174 4.45 -12.22 -7.74
C PRO A 174 3.40 -12.56 -6.66
N GLY A 175 2.49 -13.45 -7.02
CA GLY A 175 1.42 -13.93 -6.15
C GLY A 175 0.97 -15.32 -6.55
N HIS A 176 0.55 -16.13 -5.57
CA HIS A 176 -0.10 -17.41 -5.83
C HIS A 176 -1.60 -17.24 -5.69
N PHE A 177 -2.33 -17.47 -6.77
CA PHE A 177 -3.76 -17.35 -6.87
C PHE A 177 -4.36 -18.75 -6.95
N ARG A 178 -5.27 -19.07 -6.03
CA ARG A 178 -6.02 -20.33 -6.02
C ARG A 178 -7.46 -20.03 -6.41
N PHE A 179 -7.82 -20.43 -7.62
CA PHE A 179 -9.19 -20.34 -8.10
C PHE A 179 -9.92 -21.65 -7.81
N SER A 180 -11.12 -21.55 -7.24
CA SER A 180 -12.07 -22.65 -7.18
C SER A 180 -13.20 -22.37 -8.17
N VAL A 181 -13.42 -23.28 -9.11
CA VAL A 181 -14.23 -23.02 -10.31
C VAL A 181 -15.24 -24.16 -10.54
N ILE A 182 -16.44 -23.80 -11.01
CA ILE A 182 -17.41 -24.72 -11.62
C ILE A 182 -17.72 -24.19 -13.02
N GLY A 183 -17.42 -24.98 -14.05
CA GLY A 183 -17.50 -24.54 -15.44
C GLY A 183 -16.59 -23.33 -15.67
N GLU A 184 -17.19 -22.18 -16.00
CA GLU A 184 -16.48 -20.89 -16.17
C GLU A 184 -16.63 -19.95 -14.97
N LYS A 185 -17.44 -20.33 -13.97
CA LYS A 185 -17.73 -19.47 -12.82
C LYS A 185 -16.71 -19.67 -11.71
N VAL A 186 -15.98 -18.62 -11.39
CA VAL A 186 -15.13 -18.56 -10.20
C VAL A 186 -16.00 -18.46 -8.96
N LEU A 187 -15.94 -19.47 -8.09
CA LEU A 187 -16.64 -19.49 -6.80
C LEU A 187 -15.83 -18.80 -5.72
N ARG A 188 -14.50 -18.95 -5.77
CA ARG A 188 -13.57 -18.37 -4.82
C ARG A 188 -12.24 -18.09 -5.50
N LEU A 189 -11.66 -16.94 -5.16
CA LEU A 189 -10.26 -16.63 -5.39
C LEU A 189 -9.59 -16.42 -4.04
N GLU A 190 -8.63 -17.27 -3.71
CA GLU A 190 -7.73 -17.02 -2.60
C GLU A 190 -6.37 -16.54 -3.12
N GLN A 191 -5.94 -15.38 -2.65
CA GLN A 191 -4.70 -14.74 -3.06
C GLN A 191 -3.67 -14.86 -1.95
N ARG A 192 -2.55 -15.49 -2.24
CA ARG A 192 -1.37 -15.51 -1.39
C ARG A 192 -0.31 -14.60 -2.00
N LEU A 193 -0.19 -13.41 -1.43
CA LEU A 193 0.79 -12.39 -1.83
C LEU A 193 1.97 -12.39 -0.85
N GLY A 194 2.91 -11.46 -1.00
CA GLY A 194 4.06 -11.31 -0.09
C GLY A 194 5.37 -11.90 -0.60
N TYR A 195 5.37 -12.54 -1.78
CA TYR A 195 6.57 -13.14 -2.40
C TYR A 195 7.67 -12.12 -2.70
N GLN A 196 7.31 -10.84 -2.83
CA GLN A 196 8.25 -9.73 -3.05
C GLN A 196 8.71 -9.08 -1.72
N HIS A 197 8.48 -9.67 -0.54
CA HIS A 197 8.89 -9.08 0.72
C HIS A 197 10.42 -8.87 0.77
N LYS A 198 10.87 -7.61 0.78
CA LYS A 198 12.29 -7.20 0.71
C LYS A 198 12.94 -6.96 2.08
N GLY A 199 12.19 -7.14 3.18
CA GLY A 199 12.66 -6.81 4.53
C GLY A 199 12.98 -5.32 4.74
N VAL A 200 12.23 -4.42 4.08
CA VAL A 200 12.50 -2.97 4.09
C VAL A 200 12.57 -2.40 5.50
N GLU A 201 11.60 -2.73 6.36
CA GLU A 201 11.55 -2.25 7.75
C GLU A 201 12.77 -2.71 8.58
N ARG A 202 13.22 -3.96 8.41
CA ARG A 202 14.43 -4.44 9.07
C ARG A 202 15.68 -3.73 8.54
N ARG A 203 15.75 -3.48 7.23
CA ARG A 203 16.87 -2.75 6.60
C ARG A 203 16.98 -1.32 7.10
N PHE A 204 15.84 -0.68 7.42
CA PHE A 204 15.83 0.67 7.97
C PHE A 204 16.56 0.81 9.32
N ILE A 205 16.65 -0.27 10.10
CA ILE A 205 17.28 -0.23 11.42
C ILE A 205 18.77 0.14 11.26
N GLY A 206 19.15 1.28 11.84
CA GLY A 206 20.53 1.78 11.80
C GLY A 206 20.90 2.57 10.55
N MET A 207 19.98 2.75 9.59
CA MET A 207 20.20 3.66 8.45
C MET A 207 20.11 5.12 8.90
N ASP A 208 20.97 5.95 8.33
CA ASP A 208 20.80 7.40 8.44
C ASP A 208 19.64 7.89 7.56
N VAL A 209 19.26 9.16 7.74
CA VAL A 209 18.12 9.78 7.04
C VAL A 209 18.28 9.74 5.52
N ALA A 210 19.49 9.96 5.00
CA ALA A 210 19.75 10.01 3.56
C ALA A 210 19.72 8.61 2.93
N GLN A 211 20.33 7.62 3.60
CA GLN A 211 20.24 6.21 3.24
C GLN A 211 18.79 5.73 3.24
N GLY A 212 18.02 6.10 4.26
CA GLY A 212 16.58 5.82 4.34
C GLY A 212 15.81 6.41 3.17
N ALA A 213 16.08 7.66 2.77
CA ALA A 213 15.44 8.29 1.61
C ALA A 213 15.70 7.50 0.32
N CYS A 214 16.94 7.07 0.10
CA CYS A 214 17.30 6.22 -1.04
C CYS A 214 16.55 4.88 -0.99
N LEU A 215 16.48 4.21 0.17
CA LEU A 215 15.76 2.95 0.30
C LEU A 215 14.26 3.11 -0.01
N VAL A 216 13.64 4.16 0.51
CA VAL A 216 12.20 4.42 0.34
C VAL A 216 11.80 4.64 -1.10
N GLY A 217 12.59 5.41 -1.85
CA GLY A 217 12.33 5.66 -3.27
C GLY A 217 12.33 4.39 -4.15
N ARG A 218 12.71 3.23 -3.58
CA ARG A 218 12.81 1.92 -4.24
C ARG A 218 11.85 0.87 -3.67
N ILE A 219 10.93 1.28 -2.78
CA ILE A 219 9.89 0.38 -2.23
C ILE A 219 8.98 -0.09 -3.36
N SER A 220 8.34 0.85 -4.07
CA SER A 220 7.60 0.61 -5.31
C SER A 220 8.39 1.14 -6.51
N GLY A 221 8.45 0.35 -7.59
CA GLY A 221 9.22 0.69 -8.79
C GLY A 221 8.58 1.77 -9.67
N ASP A 222 7.31 2.09 -9.42
CA ASP A 222 6.51 3.04 -10.19
C ASP A 222 6.08 4.28 -9.39
N SER A 223 6.33 4.30 -8.06
CA SER A 223 5.81 5.32 -7.14
C SER A 223 6.94 5.97 -6.31
N THR A 224 8.13 6.06 -6.89
CA THR A 224 9.34 6.61 -6.28
C THR A 224 9.13 7.97 -5.61
N CYS A 225 8.53 8.94 -6.30
CA CYS A 225 8.31 10.30 -5.80
C CYS A 225 7.29 10.31 -4.66
N ALA A 226 6.20 9.56 -4.78
CA ALA A 226 5.19 9.44 -3.72
C ALA A 226 5.81 8.91 -2.42
N TYR A 227 6.57 7.82 -2.50
CA TYR A 227 7.26 7.23 -1.35
C TYR A 227 8.32 8.19 -0.78
N ALA A 228 9.18 8.76 -1.63
CA ALA A 228 10.23 9.68 -1.19
C ALA A 228 9.66 10.94 -0.51
N TRP A 229 8.54 11.48 -1.02
CA TRP A 229 7.87 12.63 -0.40
C TRP A 229 7.24 12.26 0.93
N ALA A 230 6.55 11.12 1.05
CA ALA A 230 5.98 10.67 2.32
C ALA A 230 7.06 10.54 3.41
N TYR A 231 8.22 9.97 3.06
CA TYR A 231 9.36 9.87 3.98
C TYR A 231 9.98 11.24 4.31
N ALA A 232 10.19 12.11 3.32
CA ALA A 232 10.71 13.45 3.54
C ALA A 232 9.83 14.24 4.51
N VAL A 233 8.50 14.20 4.32
CA VAL A 233 7.54 14.87 5.20
C VAL A 233 7.56 14.31 6.62
N ALA A 234 7.70 12.98 6.77
CA ALA A 234 7.81 12.37 8.10
C ALA A 234 9.06 12.85 8.84
N VAL A 235 10.22 12.87 8.15
CA VAL A 235 11.49 13.35 8.71
C VAL A 235 11.43 14.85 9.02
N GLU A 236 10.93 15.66 8.10
CA GLU A 236 10.81 17.12 8.25
C GLU A 236 9.89 17.49 9.41
N SER A 237 8.75 16.81 9.52
CA SER A 237 7.82 17.00 10.63
C SER A 237 8.45 16.63 11.97
N ALA A 238 9.17 15.51 12.04
CA ALA A 238 9.85 15.06 13.25
C ALA A 238 10.99 16.00 13.67
N ALA A 239 11.67 16.62 12.70
CA ALA A 239 12.78 17.53 12.92
C ALA A 239 12.37 19.02 13.03
N GLY A 240 11.09 19.35 12.83
CA GLY A 240 10.61 20.73 12.82
C GLY A 240 11.19 21.57 11.68
N ILE A 241 11.48 20.96 10.53
CA ILE A 241 12.09 21.62 9.37
C ILE A 241 11.01 22.25 8.49
N GLU A 242 11.13 23.54 8.22
CA GLU A 242 10.32 24.24 7.24
C GLU A 242 10.94 24.09 5.83
N VAL A 243 10.17 23.57 4.88
CA VAL A 243 10.62 23.32 3.51
C VAL A 243 10.35 24.55 2.63
N PRO A 244 11.30 25.00 1.80
CA PRO A 244 11.07 26.12 0.88
C PRO A 244 9.87 25.90 -0.05
N GLN A 245 9.06 26.94 -0.27
CA GLN A 245 7.87 26.86 -1.13
C GLN A 245 8.18 26.36 -2.55
N ARG A 246 9.33 26.75 -3.12
CA ARG A 246 9.77 26.27 -4.43
C ARG A 246 10.03 24.75 -4.44
N ALA A 247 10.60 24.20 -3.37
CA ALA A 247 10.81 22.77 -3.24
C ALA A 247 9.48 22.02 -3.11
N LEU A 248 8.50 22.55 -2.37
CA LEU A 248 7.15 21.97 -2.30
C LEU A 248 6.45 21.96 -3.68
N ALA A 249 6.57 23.05 -4.45
CA ALA A 249 6.03 23.11 -5.80
C ALA A 249 6.69 22.09 -6.74
N LEU A 250 8.02 21.92 -6.66
CA LEU A 250 8.74 20.91 -7.45
C LEU A 250 8.39 19.48 -7.02
N ARG A 251 8.19 19.21 -5.73
CA ARG A 251 7.68 17.91 -5.24
C ARG A 251 6.31 17.60 -5.82
N ALA A 252 5.39 18.56 -5.80
CA ALA A 252 4.07 18.42 -6.41
C ALA A 252 4.16 18.15 -7.92
N LEU A 253 5.00 18.90 -8.63
CA LEU A 253 5.24 18.67 -10.06
C LEU A 253 5.77 17.25 -10.34
N MET A 254 6.78 16.80 -9.59
CA MET A 254 7.34 15.46 -9.74
C MET A 254 6.30 14.36 -9.42
N LEU A 255 5.49 14.54 -8.37
CA LEU A 255 4.41 13.61 -8.02
C LEU A 255 3.37 13.49 -9.13
N GLU A 256 2.97 14.60 -9.74
CA GLU A 256 1.99 14.57 -10.84
C GLU A 256 2.59 14.03 -12.14
N ARG A 257 3.88 14.26 -12.40
CA ARG A 257 4.58 13.58 -13.51
C ARG A 257 4.62 12.07 -13.31
N GLU A 258 4.91 11.59 -12.11
CA GLU A 258 4.86 10.17 -11.77
C GLU A 258 3.44 9.61 -11.92
N ARG A 259 2.42 10.30 -11.40
CA ARG A 259 1.01 9.89 -11.53
C ARG A 259 0.59 9.73 -12.99
N ILE A 260 0.94 10.68 -13.85
CA ILE A 260 0.63 10.62 -15.28
C ILE A 260 1.33 9.42 -15.94
N ALA A 261 2.61 9.20 -15.64
CA ALA A 261 3.35 8.06 -16.17
C ALA A 261 2.74 6.71 -15.77
N ASN A 262 2.23 6.61 -14.54
CA ASN A 262 1.55 5.42 -14.04
C ASN A 262 0.22 5.22 -14.75
N HIS A 263 -0.63 6.24 -14.82
CA HIS A 263 -1.91 6.15 -15.52
C HIS A 263 -1.78 5.85 -17.01
N LEU A 264 -0.78 6.38 -17.71
CA LEU A 264 -0.49 5.97 -19.09
C LEU A 264 -0.15 4.48 -19.15
N GLY A 265 0.68 3.98 -18.23
CA GLY A 265 0.98 2.55 -18.13
C GLY A 265 -0.27 1.70 -17.88
N ASP A 266 -1.10 2.09 -16.92
CA ASP A 266 -2.33 1.39 -16.54
C ASP A 266 -3.33 1.34 -17.69
N LEU A 267 -3.54 2.45 -18.40
CA LEU A 267 -4.43 2.50 -19.57
C LEU A 267 -3.95 1.56 -20.69
N GLY A 268 -2.63 1.48 -20.89
CA GLY A 268 -2.03 0.52 -21.81
C GLY A 268 -2.23 -0.93 -21.37
N ALA A 269 -2.00 -1.23 -20.09
CA ALA A 269 -2.17 -2.57 -19.52
C ALA A 269 -3.64 -3.03 -19.58
N LEU A 270 -4.60 -2.16 -19.23
CA LEU A 270 -6.03 -2.43 -19.37
C LEU A 270 -6.40 -2.81 -20.81
N GLY A 271 -5.85 -2.08 -21.79
CA GLY A 271 -6.02 -2.42 -23.21
C GLY A 271 -5.47 -3.81 -23.52
N ASN A 272 -4.26 -4.11 -23.08
CA ASN A 272 -3.61 -5.42 -23.30
C ASN A 272 -4.40 -6.58 -22.70
N ASP A 273 -4.88 -6.44 -21.46
CA ASP A 273 -5.64 -7.47 -20.75
C ASP A 273 -7.00 -7.73 -21.42
N ALA A 274 -7.53 -6.70 -22.09
CA ALA A 274 -8.70 -6.81 -22.95
C ALA A 274 -8.37 -7.20 -24.41
N ALA A 275 -7.14 -7.66 -24.69
CA ALA A 275 -6.61 -8.07 -25.99
C ALA A 275 -6.50 -6.96 -27.05
N LEU A 276 -6.49 -5.69 -26.65
CA LEU A 276 -6.21 -4.53 -27.50
C LEU A 276 -4.72 -4.13 -27.42
N ALA A 277 -3.86 -4.89 -28.11
CA ALA A 277 -2.41 -4.63 -28.15
C ALA A 277 -2.04 -3.25 -28.75
N PHE A 278 -2.90 -2.70 -29.62
CA PHE A 278 -2.76 -1.33 -30.12
C PHE A 278 -2.77 -0.31 -28.98
N GLY A 279 -3.72 -0.41 -28.05
CA GLY A 279 -3.85 0.49 -26.90
C GLY A 279 -2.58 0.46 -26.03
N LEU A 280 -2.09 -0.74 -25.73
CA LEU A 280 -0.81 -0.92 -25.02
C LEU A 280 0.33 -0.17 -25.70
N THR A 281 0.51 -0.37 -27.00
CA THR A 281 1.65 0.21 -27.73
C THR A 281 1.57 1.73 -27.77
N GLN A 282 0.37 2.30 -27.98
CA GLN A 282 0.19 3.75 -28.02
C GLN A 282 0.44 4.39 -26.65
N PHE A 283 -0.16 3.85 -25.59
CA PHE A 283 0.03 4.40 -24.24
C PHE A 283 1.47 4.21 -23.73
N MET A 284 2.13 3.11 -24.06
CA MET A 284 3.54 2.90 -23.70
C MET A 284 4.47 3.85 -24.46
N ARG A 285 4.17 4.19 -25.72
CA ARG A 285 4.88 5.26 -26.45
C ARG A 285 4.75 6.60 -25.72
N LEU A 286 3.54 6.99 -25.36
CA LEU A 286 3.29 8.24 -24.63
C LEU A 286 4.00 8.26 -23.26
N LYS A 287 3.97 7.14 -22.54
CA LYS A 287 4.70 6.98 -21.28
C LYS A 287 6.21 7.12 -21.49
N GLU A 288 6.77 6.52 -22.54
CA GLU A 288 8.19 6.65 -22.87
C GLU A 288 8.57 8.10 -23.18
N ASP A 289 7.81 8.80 -24.01
CA ASP A 289 8.04 10.22 -24.34
C ASP A 289 7.99 11.10 -23.08
N TRP A 290 7.05 10.81 -22.17
CA TRP A 290 6.94 11.48 -20.87
C TRP A 290 8.16 11.23 -19.96
N LEU A 291 8.61 9.98 -19.86
CA LEU A 291 9.75 9.59 -19.03
C LEU A 291 11.10 10.11 -19.59
N ARG A 292 11.24 10.24 -20.91
CA ARG A 292 12.44 10.83 -21.55
C ARG A 292 12.62 12.29 -21.20
N MET A 293 11.53 13.05 -21.13
CA MET A 293 11.59 14.44 -20.64
C MET A 293 11.97 14.48 -19.16
N SER A 294 11.44 13.57 -18.33
CA SER A 294 11.85 13.48 -16.93
C SER A 294 13.35 13.16 -16.79
N ASP A 295 13.89 12.27 -17.62
CA ASP A 295 15.31 11.95 -17.66
C ASP A 295 16.17 13.17 -18.02
N ARG A 296 15.79 13.90 -19.07
CA ARG A 296 16.54 15.07 -19.52
C ARG A 296 16.49 16.24 -18.53
N LEU A 297 15.35 16.47 -17.89
CA LEU A 297 15.14 17.63 -17.02
C LEU A 297 15.52 17.38 -15.56
N PHE A 298 15.39 16.14 -15.07
CA PHE A 298 15.72 15.79 -13.68
C PHE A 298 16.95 14.87 -13.56
N GLY A 299 17.49 14.36 -14.67
CA GLY A 299 18.62 13.43 -14.68
C GLY A 299 18.25 11.98 -14.36
N HIS A 300 16.94 11.65 -14.32
CA HIS A 300 16.47 10.28 -14.13
C HIS A 300 15.03 10.09 -14.63
N ARG A 301 14.80 9.04 -15.43
CA ARG A 301 13.47 8.68 -15.98
C ARG A 301 12.35 8.67 -14.94
N PHE A 302 12.59 8.05 -13.78
CA PHE A 302 11.63 7.96 -12.65
C PHE A 302 11.91 8.98 -11.53
N MET A 303 12.78 9.97 -11.76
CA MET A 303 13.09 11.02 -10.77
C MET A 303 13.56 10.45 -9.40
N MET A 304 14.29 9.33 -9.42
CA MET A 304 14.87 8.75 -8.21
C MET A 304 15.82 9.74 -7.54
N ASP A 305 15.73 9.78 -6.20
CA ASP A 305 16.57 10.61 -5.33
C ASP A 305 16.46 12.12 -5.63
N ARG A 306 15.37 12.55 -6.30
CA ARG A 306 15.08 13.98 -6.55
C ARG A 306 14.35 14.67 -5.41
N ILE A 307 13.48 13.93 -4.74
CA ILE A 307 12.83 14.37 -3.50
C ILE A 307 13.69 13.87 -2.34
N VAL A 308 14.20 14.80 -1.52
CA VAL A 308 15.06 14.50 -0.37
C VAL A 308 14.54 15.24 0.86
N PRO A 309 14.74 14.73 2.08
CA PRO A 309 14.44 15.48 3.30
C PRO A 309 15.09 16.88 3.27
N GLY A 310 14.30 17.91 3.56
CA GLY A 310 14.68 19.33 3.51
C GLY A 310 14.40 20.03 2.16
N GLY A 311 14.11 19.30 1.08
CA GLY A 311 13.73 19.94 -0.19
C GLY A 311 13.77 19.02 -1.42
N VAL A 312 14.50 19.44 -2.44
CA VAL A 312 14.71 18.71 -3.70
C VAL A 312 16.17 18.81 -4.13
N SER A 313 16.68 17.82 -4.85
CA SER A 313 18.07 17.80 -5.34
C SER A 313 18.25 18.33 -6.77
N ALA A 314 17.16 18.67 -7.45
CA ALA A 314 17.15 19.25 -8.79
C ALA A 314 16.18 20.43 -8.85
N ASP A 315 16.58 21.50 -9.56
CA ASP A 315 15.76 22.67 -9.84
C ASP A 315 15.56 22.82 -11.36
N LEU A 316 14.53 23.56 -11.78
CA LEU A 316 14.16 23.78 -13.18
C LEU A 316 14.17 25.26 -13.52
N ASP A 317 14.77 25.61 -14.64
CA ASP A 317 14.68 26.96 -15.19
C ASP A 317 13.36 27.19 -15.95
N ALA A 318 13.13 28.43 -16.38
CA ALA A 318 11.91 28.79 -17.10
C ALA A 318 11.78 28.10 -18.47
N ALA A 319 12.90 27.76 -19.12
CA ALA A 319 12.88 27.08 -20.41
C ALA A 319 12.43 25.62 -20.26
N ALA A 320 12.93 24.92 -19.24
CA ALA A 320 12.49 23.58 -18.89
C ALA A 320 10.99 23.53 -18.55
N LEU A 321 10.48 24.53 -17.81
CA LEU A 321 9.06 24.62 -17.49
C LEU A 321 8.19 24.87 -18.73
N ALA A 322 8.62 25.74 -19.64
CA ALA A 322 7.91 25.98 -20.91
C ALA A 322 7.80 24.70 -21.74
N GLU A 323 8.88 23.93 -21.83
CA GLU A 323 8.89 22.67 -22.56
C GLU A 323 7.96 21.61 -21.94
N MET A 324 7.87 21.56 -20.62
CA MET A 324 6.91 20.67 -19.94
C MET A 324 5.46 21.06 -20.25
N ILE A 325 5.16 22.35 -20.36
CA ILE A 325 3.81 22.83 -20.74
C ILE A 325 3.46 22.36 -22.16
N GLU A 326 4.38 22.52 -23.11
CA GLU A 326 4.20 22.04 -24.49
C GLU A 326 3.98 20.52 -24.54
N GLN A 327 4.71 19.75 -23.72
CA GLN A 327 4.51 18.31 -23.61
C GLN A 327 3.13 17.97 -23.05
N CYS A 328 2.66 18.66 -22.01
CA CYS A 328 1.31 18.47 -21.46
C CYS A 328 0.23 18.70 -22.52
N ASP A 329 0.37 19.76 -23.33
CA ASP A 329 -0.58 20.06 -24.40
C ASP A 329 -0.60 18.97 -25.48
N SER A 330 0.57 18.48 -25.88
CA SER A 330 0.68 17.40 -26.86
C SER A 330 0.12 16.09 -26.32
N LEU A 331 0.52 15.71 -25.11
CA LEU A 331 0.01 14.50 -24.45
C LEU A 331 -1.50 14.55 -24.28
N GLY A 332 -2.05 15.70 -23.87
CA GLY A 332 -3.48 15.89 -23.67
C GLY A 332 -4.30 15.72 -24.95
N ARG A 333 -3.75 16.04 -26.12
CA ARG A 333 -4.39 15.76 -27.42
C ARG A 333 -4.38 14.27 -27.73
N ASP A 334 -3.22 13.63 -27.67
CA ASP A 334 -3.05 12.21 -27.97
C ASP A 334 -3.91 11.32 -27.05
N VAL A 335 -3.95 11.63 -25.74
CA VAL A 335 -4.76 10.89 -24.77
C VAL A 335 -6.26 11.05 -25.06
N LYS A 336 -6.73 12.23 -25.47
CA LYS A 336 -8.15 12.44 -25.83
C LYS A 336 -8.54 11.64 -27.07
N GLU A 337 -7.66 11.58 -28.06
CA GLU A 337 -7.88 10.76 -29.26
C GLU A 337 -7.94 9.27 -28.89
N LEU A 338 -6.97 8.76 -28.11
CA LEU A 338 -6.96 7.38 -27.66
C LEU A 338 -8.17 7.02 -26.79
N ARG A 339 -8.63 7.96 -25.95
CA ARG A 339 -9.87 7.80 -25.20
C ARG A 339 -11.06 7.57 -26.13
N GLY A 340 -11.19 8.34 -27.22
CA GLY A 340 -12.27 8.14 -28.19
C GLY A 340 -12.27 6.72 -28.75
N ILE A 341 -11.09 6.17 -29.07
CA ILE A 341 -10.94 4.78 -29.50
C ILE A 341 -11.42 3.81 -28.42
N TYR A 342 -11.07 4.02 -27.15
CA TYR A 342 -11.49 3.15 -26.05
C TYR A 342 -13.01 3.20 -25.81
N ASP A 343 -13.59 4.41 -25.85
CA ASP A 343 -15.01 4.65 -25.64
C ASP A 343 -15.84 3.98 -26.77
N GLU A 344 -15.33 3.96 -28.01
CA GLU A 344 -16.02 3.39 -29.17
C GLU A 344 -15.71 1.92 -29.46
N HIS A 345 -14.69 1.31 -28.83
CA HIS A 345 -14.26 -0.05 -29.14
C HIS A 345 -15.18 -1.11 -28.49
N PRO A 346 -16.01 -1.85 -29.27
CA PRO A 346 -17.05 -2.72 -28.70
C PRO A 346 -16.50 -3.84 -27.82
N GLY A 347 -15.36 -4.44 -28.20
CA GLY A 347 -14.73 -5.51 -27.43
C GLY A 347 -14.14 -5.04 -26.09
N LEU A 348 -13.81 -3.75 -25.95
CA LEU A 348 -13.38 -3.20 -24.67
C LEU A 348 -14.59 -2.93 -23.78
N GLN A 349 -15.63 -2.32 -24.35
CA GLN A 349 -16.88 -2.04 -23.65
C GLN A 349 -17.49 -3.32 -23.07
N ASP A 350 -17.57 -4.40 -23.87
CA ASP A 350 -18.07 -5.70 -23.43
C ASP A 350 -17.29 -6.26 -22.22
N ARG A 351 -15.96 -6.10 -22.20
CA ARG A 351 -15.12 -6.59 -21.10
C ARG A 351 -15.13 -5.69 -19.85
N PHE A 352 -15.33 -4.39 -20.00
CA PHE A 352 -15.22 -3.44 -18.88
C PHE A 352 -16.56 -3.14 -18.20
N LEU A 353 -17.66 -3.02 -18.96
CA LEU A 353 -18.92 -2.46 -18.44
C LEU A 353 -19.49 -3.19 -17.22
N THR A 354 -19.33 -4.52 -17.15
CA THR A 354 -19.92 -5.33 -16.07
C THR A 354 -18.88 -5.98 -15.15
N THR A 355 -17.59 -5.70 -15.34
CA THR A 355 -16.50 -6.39 -14.64
C THR A 355 -16.06 -5.62 -13.40
N GLY A 356 -15.96 -6.30 -12.26
CA GLY A 356 -15.37 -5.73 -11.05
C GLY A 356 -16.19 -4.60 -10.42
N ALA A 357 -17.52 -4.61 -10.58
CA ALA A 357 -18.39 -3.63 -9.95
C ALA A 357 -18.27 -3.70 -8.41
N ILE A 358 -18.05 -2.55 -7.79
CA ILE A 358 -17.94 -2.38 -6.35
C ILE A 358 -18.93 -1.28 -5.96
N ASP A 359 -19.79 -1.54 -4.96
CA ASP A 359 -20.68 -0.53 -4.40
C ASP A 359 -20.03 0.19 -3.21
N ALA A 360 -20.66 1.28 -2.77
CA ALA A 360 -20.19 2.08 -1.65
C ALA A 360 -20.14 1.29 -0.32
N ALA A 361 -20.99 0.28 -0.14
CA ALA A 361 -21.02 -0.52 1.10
C ALA A 361 -19.79 -1.44 1.16
N LEU A 362 -19.51 -2.15 0.07
CA LEU A 362 -18.35 -3.02 -0.08
C LEU A 362 -17.04 -2.22 -0.04
N ALA A 363 -17.00 -1.04 -0.68
CA ALA A 363 -15.82 -0.18 -0.64
C ALA A 363 -15.49 0.26 0.80
N ARG A 364 -16.50 0.60 1.61
CA ARG A 364 -16.31 0.89 3.04
C ARG A 364 -15.88 -0.32 3.83
N GLU A 365 -16.50 -1.47 3.61
CA GLU A 365 -16.15 -2.74 4.28
C GLU A 365 -14.67 -3.11 4.04
N LEU A 366 -14.22 -3.02 2.79
CA LEU A 366 -12.85 -3.33 2.38
C LEU A 366 -11.86 -2.19 2.70
N SER A 367 -12.31 -1.10 3.32
CA SER A 367 -11.50 0.09 3.61
C SER A 367 -10.76 0.62 2.37
N LEU A 368 -11.44 0.63 1.21
CA LEU A 368 -10.84 1.08 -0.04
C LEU A 368 -10.45 2.56 0.00
N SER A 369 -9.41 2.90 -0.75
CA SER A 369 -8.96 4.27 -0.97
C SER A 369 -8.59 4.48 -2.44
N GLY A 370 -8.19 5.70 -2.80
CA GLY A 370 -7.73 6.00 -4.15
C GLY A 370 -8.82 5.84 -5.21
N MET A 371 -8.46 5.32 -6.39
CA MET A 371 -9.37 5.21 -7.54
C MET A 371 -10.56 4.29 -7.28
N GLY A 372 -10.36 3.15 -6.61
CA GLY A 372 -11.44 2.20 -6.33
C GLY A 372 -12.53 2.81 -5.44
N ALA A 373 -12.15 3.56 -4.40
CA ALA A 373 -13.10 4.28 -3.57
C ALA A 373 -13.80 5.41 -4.34
N ARG A 374 -13.05 6.23 -5.10
CA ARG A 374 -13.62 7.32 -5.92
C ARG A 374 -14.65 6.82 -6.94
N ALA A 375 -14.43 5.65 -7.53
CA ALA A 375 -15.35 5.04 -8.49
C ALA A 375 -16.74 4.72 -7.87
N THR A 376 -16.82 4.60 -6.55
CA THR A 376 -18.07 4.34 -5.82
C THR A 376 -18.76 5.60 -5.29
N GLY A 377 -18.14 6.78 -5.45
CA GLY A 377 -18.66 8.05 -4.97
C GLY A 377 -18.52 8.31 -3.46
N ILE A 378 -17.76 7.48 -2.72
CA ILE A 378 -17.53 7.68 -1.28
C ILE A 378 -16.40 8.67 -0.95
N LEU A 379 -15.59 9.06 -1.94
CA LEU A 379 -14.48 10.01 -1.83
C LEU A 379 -14.58 11.11 -2.87
#